data_AF-A0A7I4YER4-F1
#
_entry.id   AF-A0A7I4YER4-F1
#
_cell.length_a   1.000
_cell.length_b   1.000
_cell.length_c   1.000
_cell.angle_alpha   90.00
_cell.angle_beta   90.00
_cell.angle_gamma   90.00
#
_symmetry.space_group_name_H-M   'P 1'
#
loop_
_entity.id
_entity.type
_entity.pdbx_description
1 polymer ?
#
loop_
_entity_poly.entity_id
_entity_poly.type
_entity_poly.pdbx_seq_one_letter_code
_entity_poly.pdbx_strand_id
1 'polypeptide(L)'
;MTIEAYSMVTNIFNELMLNMLQFSNGRHRHSHRHSVLDLDKCGFGSNSSLHKDSPLTHYSSLSSIPSSSSLSPHSEDTSYNSRCLRSLRRSRIRITPEDVYQLRRELQADYATQRTVAERKRCLREACATLMELRNELVDEERRNDPTMPFFVFEYQAFLCWIYSTIRFSDFTSEMERHFREMKEHHRTLLSALPPRGEPFLLAVLRFSQICVEYAALCDEEALQWCRLAYARNLPRKKSSSTNTTRSASSLSSSSSSSDVDEVLARRDSERIAAMLQDLRSNISEIELGMALSIGDSTGEKLVY
;
A
#
# COMPACT_ATOMS: atom_id res chain seq x y z
N MET A 1 1.07 2.77 32.25
CA MET A 1 -0.03 2.41 31.33
C MET A 1 0.60 1.85 30.04
N THR A 2 1.40 0.78 30.14
CA THR A 2 2.53 0.59 29.21
C THR A 2 2.87 -0.86 28.81
N ILE A 3 2.09 -1.87 29.24
CA ILE A 3 2.35 -3.28 28.87
C ILE A 3 1.14 -3.92 28.18
N GLU A 4 -0.09 -3.57 28.59
CA GLU A 4 -1.31 -4.08 27.95
C GLU A 4 -1.54 -3.50 26.54
N ALA A 5 -1.11 -2.27 26.29
CA ALA A 5 -1.16 -1.67 24.95
C ALA A 5 -0.26 -2.41 23.93
N TYR A 6 0.91 -2.93 24.35
CA TYR A 6 1.79 -3.71 23.47
C TYR A 6 1.21 -5.09 23.14
N SER A 7 0.54 -5.74 24.10
CA SER A 7 -0.12 -7.03 23.89
C SER A 7 -1.33 -6.92 22.94
N MET A 8 -2.11 -5.84 23.06
CA MET A 8 -3.27 -5.58 22.21
C MET A 8 -2.87 -5.17 20.78
N VAL A 9 -1.78 -4.40 20.62
CA VAL A 9 -1.18 -4.00 19.33
C VAL A 9 -0.63 -5.19 18.54
N THR A 10 -0.09 -6.20 19.21
CA THR A 10 0.38 -7.43 18.54
C THR A 10 -0.79 -8.27 18.01
N ASN A 11 -1.94 -8.26 18.71
CA ASN A 11 -3.14 -8.97 18.28
C ASN A 11 -3.84 -8.29 17.09
N ILE A 12 -3.89 -6.96 17.03
CA ILE A 12 -4.43 -6.24 15.85
C ILE A 12 -3.50 -6.39 14.65
N PHE A 13 -2.17 -6.32 14.86
CA PHE A 13 -1.18 -6.59 13.81
C PHE A 13 -1.29 -8.03 13.27
N ASN A 14 -1.53 -9.01 14.15
CA ASN A 14 -1.77 -10.40 13.76
C ASN A 14 -3.11 -10.58 13.06
N GLU A 15 -4.20 -9.95 13.48
CA GLU A 15 -5.53 -10.03 12.84
C GLU A 15 -5.53 -9.41 11.43
N LEU A 16 -4.88 -8.25 11.23
CA LEU A 16 -4.72 -7.62 9.91
C LEU A 16 -3.81 -8.45 8.98
N MET A 17 -2.71 -9.00 9.52
CA MET A 17 -1.83 -9.93 8.80
C MET A 17 -2.53 -11.27 8.49
N LEU A 18 -3.32 -11.82 9.42
CA LEU A 18 -4.05 -13.08 9.27
C LEU A 18 -5.18 -12.93 8.24
N ASN A 19 -5.90 -11.81 8.23
CA ASN A 19 -6.89 -11.52 7.20
C ASN A 19 -6.25 -11.29 5.83
N MET A 20 -5.03 -10.72 5.76
CA MET A 20 -4.24 -10.66 4.52
C MET A 20 -3.74 -12.04 4.07
N LEU A 21 -3.40 -12.94 5.01
CA LEU A 21 -2.92 -14.29 4.74
C LEU A 21 -4.02 -15.30 4.37
N GLN A 22 -5.26 -15.07 4.83
CA GLN A 22 -6.41 -15.92 4.47
C GLN A 22 -6.78 -15.81 2.98
N PHE A 23 -6.46 -14.69 2.32
CA PHE A 23 -6.61 -14.54 0.87
C PHE A 23 -5.40 -15.05 0.06
N SER A 24 -4.22 -15.25 0.67
CA SER A 24 -3.01 -15.70 -0.02
C SER A 24 -2.76 -17.21 0.03
N ASN A 25 -3.50 -17.97 0.84
CA ASN A 25 -3.27 -19.40 1.06
C ASN A 25 -3.98 -20.34 0.06
N GLY A 26 -4.14 -19.90 -1.18
CA GLY A 26 -4.53 -20.75 -2.32
C GLY A 26 -3.32 -21.45 -2.95
N ARG A 27 -2.74 -22.44 -2.27
CA ARG A 27 -1.80 -23.47 -2.79
C ARG A 27 -0.88 -23.04 -3.95
N HIS A 28 0.38 -22.68 -3.70
CA HIS A 28 1.47 -22.99 -4.66
C HIS A 28 2.71 -23.50 -3.92
N ARG A 29 3.08 -24.74 -4.26
CA ARG A 29 4.19 -25.50 -3.69
C ARG A 29 5.52 -24.80 -4.00
N HIS A 30 6.43 -24.86 -3.03
CA HIS A 30 7.82 -24.45 -3.14
C HIS A 30 8.46 -24.84 -4.48
N SER A 31 8.90 -23.82 -5.23
CA SER A 31 9.96 -23.97 -6.21
C SER A 31 11.06 -22.99 -5.79
N HIS A 32 12.19 -23.54 -5.34
CA HIS A 32 13.42 -22.77 -5.14
C HIS A 32 13.78 -22.08 -6.45
N ARG A 33 13.53 -20.77 -6.54
CA ARG A 33 14.15 -19.89 -7.52
C ARG A 33 14.93 -18.81 -6.78
N HIS A 34 16.15 -18.62 -7.27
CA HIS A 34 17.16 -17.71 -6.78
C HIS A 34 16.63 -16.28 -6.60
N SER A 35 17.23 -15.54 -5.67
CA SER A 35 16.92 -14.12 -5.39
C SER A 35 16.85 -13.32 -6.70
N VAL A 36 15.87 -12.42 -6.80
CA VAL A 36 15.65 -11.51 -7.94
C VAL A 36 16.87 -10.61 -8.22
N LEU A 37 17.86 -10.58 -7.31
CA LEU A 37 19.06 -9.74 -7.39
C LEU A 37 20.35 -10.48 -7.77
N ASP A 38 20.32 -11.78 -8.11
CA ASP A 38 21.49 -12.52 -8.62
C ASP A 38 21.78 -12.24 -10.12
N LEU A 39 21.73 -10.96 -10.53
CA LEU A 39 22.05 -10.50 -11.89
C LEU A 39 23.51 -10.03 -12.05
N ASP A 40 24.36 -10.29 -11.06
CA ASP A 40 25.82 -10.13 -11.19
C ASP A 40 26.42 -11.30 -11.98
N LYS A 41 26.12 -11.36 -13.28
CA LYS A 41 26.93 -12.14 -14.25
C LYS A 41 26.75 -11.80 -15.73
N CYS A 42 25.87 -10.87 -16.10
CA CYS A 42 25.73 -10.47 -17.50
C CYS A 42 26.30 -9.07 -17.76
N GLY A 43 27.62 -9.04 -17.93
CA GLY A 43 28.28 -8.26 -18.99
C GLY A 43 28.11 -6.74 -19.00
N PHE A 44 28.80 -6.04 -18.11
CA PHE A 44 29.39 -4.76 -18.49
C PHE A 44 30.78 -5.02 -19.07
N GLY A 45 30.88 -4.96 -20.39
CA GLY A 45 32.15 -5.04 -21.11
C GLY A 45 33.07 -3.90 -20.69
N SER A 46 34.17 -4.24 -20.04
CA SER A 46 35.29 -3.34 -19.79
C SER A 46 35.97 -2.97 -21.09
N ASN A 47 35.64 -1.81 -21.65
CA ASN A 47 36.57 -1.07 -22.50
C ASN A 47 37.33 -0.09 -21.61
N SER A 48 38.52 -0.47 -21.17
CA SER A 48 39.51 0.48 -20.67
C SER A 48 40.82 0.33 -21.45
N SER A 49 41.09 1.33 -22.29
CA SER A 49 42.40 1.57 -22.87
C SER A 49 43.39 1.98 -21.77
N LEU A 50 44.56 1.35 -21.78
CA LEU A 50 45.74 1.70 -20.98
C LEU A 50 46.12 3.18 -21.08
N HIS A 51 46.42 3.81 -19.94
CA HIS A 51 47.72 4.45 -19.72
C HIS A 51 48.02 4.62 -18.22
N LYS A 52 49.31 4.52 -17.90
CA LYS A 52 49.93 4.32 -16.59
C LYS A 52 50.24 5.62 -15.81
N ASP A 53 50.41 5.44 -14.49
CA ASP A 53 51.49 5.93 -13.59
C ASP A 53 51.11 6.83 -12.38
N SER A 54 51.08 6.18 -11.20
CA SER A 54 51.88 6.47 -9.97
C SER A 54 51.57 7.69 -9.03
N PRO A 55 52.09 7.73 -7.78
CA PRO A 55 51.30 7.75 -6.51
C PRO A 55 51.63 8.91 -5.53
N LEU A 56 51.12 8.85 -4.28
CA LEU A 56 51.25 9.77 -3.09
C LEU A 56 50.11 10.82 -3.01
N THR A 57 49.51 11.23 -1.87
CA THR A 57 49.87 11.25 -0.44
C THR A 57 48.60 11.50 0.41
N HIS A 58 48.65 11.18 1.71
CA HIS A 58 47.69 11.54 2.77
C HIS A 58 47.15 12.98 2.71
N TYR A 59 45.87 13.19 3.03
CA TYR A 59 45.41 14.18 4.02
C TYR A 59 43.99 13.85 4.49
N SER A 60 43.84 13.69 5.80
CA SER A 60 42.56 13.65 6.50
C SER A 60 41.85 15.00 6.35
N SER A 61 40.55 14.99 6.07
CA SER A 61 39.67 16.13 6.36
C SER A 61 38.32 15.61 6.83
N LEU A 62 38.16 15.65 8.15
CA LEU A 62 36.88 15.65 8.84
C LEU A 62 36.16 16.96 8.47
N SER A 63 35.20 16.86 7.56
CA SER A 63 34.16 17.85 7.28
C SER A 63 33.09 17.10 6.51
N SER A 64 31.84 16.99 6.92
CA SER A 64 31.03 17.79 7.83
C SER A 64 29.76 16.96 8.10
N ILE A 65 29.32 16.91 9.36
CA ILE A 65 28.06 16.29 9.75
C ILE A 65 26.93 17.04 9.02
N PRO A 66 26.05 16.38 8.24
CA PRO A 66 24.79 16.99 7.86
C PRO A 66 23.88 16.92 9.10
N SER A 67 23.94 17.96 9.91
CA SER A 67 22.87 18.30 10.83
C SER A 67 21.73 18.90 10.01
N SER A 68 20.90 18.04 9.44
CA SER A 68 19.56 18.39 8.97
C SER A 68 18.69 17.13 8.94
N SER A 69 18.06 16.90 10.08
CA SER A 69 17.03 15.92 10.40
C SER A 69 15.81 16.09 9.51
N SER A 70 15.78 15.36 8.41
CA SER A 70 14.65 15.33 7.48
C SER A 70 14.68 14.01 6.73
N LEU A 71 13.58 13.25 6.73
CA LEU A 71 13.38 12.13 5.80
C LEU A 71 12.97 12.65 4.41
N SER A 72 13.53 13.80 4.01
CA SER A 72 13.35 14.35 2.67
C SER A 72 13.88 13.35 1.63
N PRO A 73 13.13 13.10 0.54
CA PRO A 73 13.61 12.31 -0.58
C PRO A 73 14.69 13.04 -1.41
N HIS A 74 15.12 14.25 -1.01
CA HIS A 74 16.08 15.07 -1.77
C HIS A 74 17.56 14.88 -1.40
N SER A 75 17.94 13.90 -0.60
CA SER A 75 19.33 13.44 -0.65
C SER A 75 19.48 12.53 -1.86
N GLU A 76 20.20 12.98 -2.89
CA GLU A 76 20.74 12.15 -3.96
C GLU A 76 21.71 11.11 -3.38
N ASP A 77 21.15 10.11 -2.70
CA ASP A 77 21.78 8.82 -2.45
C ASP A 77 20.74 7.81 -2.89
N THR A 78 20.66 7.65 -4.21
CA THR A 78 19.65 6.81 -4.84
C THR A 78 19.89 5.39 -4.36
N SER A 79 18.97 4.92 -3.54
CA SER A 79 19.16 3.65 -2.87
C SER A 79 19.36 2.49 -3.84
N TYR A 80 19.95 1.40 -3.37
CA TYR A 80 20.20 0.23 -4.22
C TYR A 80 18.92 -0.24 -4.92
N ASN A 81 17.84 -0.44 -4.17
CA ASN A 81 16.56 -0.87 -4.74
C ASN A 81 16.00 0.15 -5.74
N SER A 82 16.06 1.44 -5.41
CA SER A 82 15.62 2.50 -6.32
C SER A 82 16.42 2.50 -7.64
N ARG A 83 17.73 2.27 -7.57
CA ARG A 83 18.60 2.16 -8.77
C ARG A 83 18.26 0.92 -9.59
N CYS A 84 18.04 -0.21 -8.94
CA CYS A 84 17.64 -1.45 -9.61
C CYS A 84 16.31 -1.28 -10.35
N LEU A 85 15.28 -0.73 -9.70
CA LEU A 85 13.98 -0.48 -10.33
C LEU A 85 14.08 0.47 -11.53
N ARG A 86 14.87 1.54 -11.42
CA ARG A 86 15.12 2.44 -12.56
C ARG A 86 15.86 1.74 -13.70
N SER A 87 16.81 0.86 -13.39
CA SER A 87 17.56 0.08 -14.39
C SER A 87 16.64 -0.87 -15.15
N LEU A 88 15.76 -1.59 -14.44
CA LEU A 88 14.74 -2.45 -15.04
C LEU A 88 13.85 -1.65 -15.99
N ARG A 89 13.34 -0.49 -15.53
CA ARG A 89 12.51 0.39 -16.35
C ARG A 89 13.24 0.90 -17.60
N ARG A 90 14.48 1.38 -17.46
CA ARG A 90 15.32 1.80 -18.62
C ARG A 90 15.55 0.67 -19.62
N SER A 91 15.67 -0.56 -19.11
CA SER A 91 15.82 -1.77 -19.91
C SER A 91 14.50 -2.32 -20.45
N ARG A 92 13.37 -1.65 -20.19
CA ARG A 92 12.00 -2.07 -20.54
C ARG A 92 11.63 -3.44 -19.96
N ILE A 93 12.26 -3.83 -18.86
CA ILE A 93 11.89 -5.03 -18.10
C ILE A 93 10.74 -4.65 -17.18
N ARG A 94 9.60 -5.35 -17.32
CA ARG A 94 8.42 -5.12 -16.49
C ARG A 94 8.66 -5.62 -15.07
N ILE A 95 8.38 -4.77 -14.09
CA ILE A 95 8.33 -5.14 -12.68
C ILE A 95 7.01 -5.89 -12.44
N THR A 96 7.05 -7.13 -11.98
CA THR A 96 5.86 -7.97 -11.75
C THR A 96 5.28 -7.78 -10.34
N PRO A 97 4.05 -8.24 -10.06
CA PRO A 97 3.53 -8.28 -8.69
C PRO A 97 4.42 -9.09 -7.73
N GLU A 98 4.98 -10.20 -8.20
CA GLU A 98 5.87 -11.04 -7.39
C GLU A 98 7.16 -10.29 -7.01
N ASP A 99 7.72 -9.48 -7.91
CA ASP A 99 8.89 -8.65 -7.60
C ASP A 99 8.59 -7.66 -6.47
N VAL A 100 7.39 -7.06 -6.47
CA VAL A 100 6.96 -6.15 -5.39
C VAL A 100 6.75 -6.91 -4.08
N TYR A 101 6.14 -8.09 -4.13
CA TYR A 101 5.95 -8.96 -2.97
C TYR A 101 7.29 -9.30 -2.31
N GLN A 102 8.27 -9.76 -3.10
CA GLN A 102 9.58 -10.15 -2.58
C GLN A 102 10.36 -8.95 -2.05
N LEU A 103 10.37 -7.84 -2.78
CA LEU A 103 11.04 -6.62 -2.34
C LEU A 103 10.48 -6.09 -1.02
N ARG A 104 9.16 -6.12 -0.84
CA ARG A 104 8.51 -5.78 0.43
C ARG A 104 8.94 -6.72 1.55
N ARG A 105 8.99 -8.03 1.29
CA ARG A 105 9.41 -9.06 2.25
C ARG A 105 10.85 -8.87 2.72
N GLU A 106 11.76 -8.59 1.79
CA GLU A 106 13.17 -8.32 2.07
C GLU A 106 13.32 -7.08 2.96
N LEU A 107 12.67 -5.96 2.60
CA LEU A 107 12.72 -4.72 3.39
C LEU A 107 12.05 -4.87 4.77
N GLN A 108 11.01 -5.68 4.88
CA GLN A 108 10.39 -6.05 6.16
C GLN A 108 11.36 -6.83 7.05
N ALA A 109 12.08 -7.80 6.48
CA ALA A 109 13.08 -8.58 7.20
C ALA A 109 14.25 -7.69 7.64
N ASP A 110 14.74 -6.83 6.76
CA ASP A 110 15.79 -5.87 7.08
C ASP A 110 15.38 -4.96 8.23
N TYR A 111 14.17 -4.39 8.19
CA TYR A 111 13.65 -3.57 9.29
C TYR A 111 13.60 -4.33 10.62
N ALA A 112 13.11 -5.58 10.60
CA ALA A 112 12.95 -6.41 11.79
C ALA A 112 14.28 -6.80 12.46
N THR A 113 15.37 -6.91 11.68
CA THR A 113 16.71 -7.23 12.21
C THR A 113 17.40 -6.01 12.85
N GLN A 114 16.95 -4.79 12.57
CA GLN A 114 17.56 -3.58 13.11
C GLN A 114 17.27 -3.41 14.60
N ARG A 115 18.32 -3.07 15.35
CA ARG A 115 18.27 -2.91 16.81
C ARG A 115 18.10 -1.47 17.23
N THR A 116 18.61 -0.52 16.43
CA THR A 116 18.54 0.89 16.79
C THR A 116 17.40 1.60 16.06
N VAL A 117 16.88 2.63 16.72
CA VAL A 117 15.88 3.54 16.16
C VAL A 117 16.38 4.22 14.89
N ALA A 118 17.66 4.61 14.84
CA ALA A 118 18.27 5.26 13.69
C ALA A 118 18.36 4.34 12.45
N GLU A 119 18.68 3.06 12.65
CA GLU A 119 18.70 2.06 11.58
C GLU A 119 17.29 1.77 11.08
N ARG A 120 16.30 1.63 11.97
CA ARG A 120 14.89 1.48 11.60
C ARG A 120 14.38 2.66 10.77
N LYS A 121 14.73 3.90 11.15
CA LYS A 121 14.47 5.11 10.32
C LYS A 121 15.11 5.00 8.94
N ARG A 122 16.33 4.47 8.84
CA ARG A 122 17.03 4.28 7.55
C ARG A 122 16.29 3.26 6.68
N CYS A 123 15.87 2.12 7.24
CA CYS A 123 15.09 1.11 6.52
C CYS A 123 13.74 1.66 6.03
N LEU A 124 13.04 2.47 6.83
CA LEU A 124 11.79 3.08 6.38
C LEU A 124 12.00 4.13 5.28
N ARG A 125 13.10 4.91 5.32
CA ARG A 125 13.46 5.79 4.19
C ARG A 125 13.73 5.02 2.91
N GLU A 126 14.46 3.92 3.02
CA GLU A 126 14.72 3.01 1.91
C GLU A 126 13.42 2.48 1.30
N ALA A 127 12.50 2.05 2.16
CA ALA A 127 11.19 1.56 1.78
C ALA A 127 10.34 2.66 1.09
N CYS A 128 10.31 3.88 1.62
CA CYS A 128 9.62 5.01 1.00
C CYS A 128 10.22 5.36 -0.37
N ALA A 129 11.54 5.40 -0.51
CA ALA A 129 12.20 5.67 -1.80
C ALA A 129 11.87 4.58 -2.84
N THR A 130 11.89 3.32 -2.41
CA THR A 130 11.51 2.17 -3.24
C THR A 130 10.05 2.26 -3.68
N LEU A 131 9.14 2.57 -2.76
CA LEU A 131 7.71 2.74 -3.04
C LEU A 131 7.45 3.88 -4.04
N MET A 132 8.19 4.99 -3.92
CA MET A 132 8.14 6.10 -4.88
C MET A 132 8.57 5.67 -6.30
N GLU A 133 9.57 4.81 -6.42
CA GLU A 133 9.95 4.25 -7.72
C GLU A 133 8.88 3.32 -8.29
N LEU A 134 8.27 2.46 -7.47
CA LEU A 134 7.18 1.58 -7.88
C LEU A 134 5.93 2.35 -8.29
N ARG A 135 5.69 3.54 -7.73
CA ARG A 135 4.55 4.40 -8.09
C ARG A 135 4.54 4.73 -9.58
N ASN A 136 5.70 4.88 -10.20
CA ASN A 136 5.80 5.21 -11.62
C ASN A 136 5.19 4.13 -12.52
N GLU A 137 5.17 2.87 -12.07
CA GLU A 137 4.48 1.79 -12.78
C GLU A 137 2.96 2.00 -12.85
N LEU A 138 2.35 2.62 -11.84
CA LEU A 138 0.90 2.89 -11.80
C LEU A 138 0.47 3.99 -12.79
N VAL A 139 1.42 4.84 -13.19
CA VAL A 139 1.19 5.96 -14.11
C VAL A 139 1.46 5.54 -15.56
N ASP A 140 2.18 4.45 -15.78
CA ASP A 140 2.46 3.91 -17.11
C ASP A 140 1.18 3.40 -17.79
N GLU A 141 0.82 4.04 -18.91
CA GLU A 141 -0.37 3.71 -19.69
C GLU A 141 -0.33 2.29 -20.27
N GLU A 142 0.86 1.80 -20.67
CA GLU A 142 1.01 0.43 -21.18
C GLU A 142 0.70 -0.62 -20.12
N ARG A 143 0.89 -0.25 -18.85
CA ARG A 143 0.65 -1.12 -17.71
C ARG A 143 -0.81 -1.10 -17.26
N ARG A 144 -1.53 0.02 -17.40
CA ARG A 144 -2.94 0.15 -16.92
C ARG A 144 -3.90 -0.85 -17.55
N ASN A 145 -3.61 -1.30 -18.77
CA ASN A 145 -4.39 -2.30 -19.48
C ASN A 145 -3.90 -3.74 -19.25
N ASP A 146 -2.87 -3.94 -18.44
CA ASP A 146 -2.31 -5.25 -18.13
C ASP A 146 -3.24 -6.02 -17.17
N PRO A 147 -3.62 -7.28 -17.47
CA PRO A 147 -4.45 -8.10 -16.58
C PRO A 147 -3.81 -8.35 -15.21
N THR A 148 -2.50 -8.17 -15.07
CA THR A 148 -1.78 -8.28 -13.79
C THR A 148 -1.84 -7.01 -12.94
N MET A 149 -2.37 -5.90 -13.47
CA MET A 149 -2.43 -4.61 -12.76
C MET A 149 -3.16 -4.68 -11.41
N PRO A 150 -4.32 -5.39 -11.26
CA PRO A 150 -4.95 -5.54 -9.95
C PRO A 150 -4.05 -6.21 -8.90
N PHE A 151 -3.25 -7.21 -9.31
CA PHE A 151 -2.31 -7.89 -8.43
C PHE A 151 -1.11 -6.98 -8.07
N PHE A 152 -0.63 -6.20 -9.03
CA PHE A 152 0.41 -5.22 -8.75
C PHE A 152 -0.06 -4.15 -7.76
N VAL A 153 -1.26 -3.60 -7.98
CA VAL A 153 -1.92 -2.67 -7.07
C VAL A 153 -2.06 -3.27 -5.69
N PHE A 154 -2.47 -4.54 -5.59
CA PHE A 154 -2.60 -5.24 -4.33
C PHE A 154 -1.28 -5.29 -3.57
N GLU A 155 -0.19 -5.68 -4.23
CA GLU A 155 1.13 -5.78 -3.60
C GLU A 155 1.72 -4.42 -3.26
N TYR A 156 1.56 -3.44 -4.14
CA TYR A 156 1.93 -2.05 -3.87
C TYR A 156 1.18 -1.50 -2.65
N GLN A 157 -0.11 -1.80 -2.54
CA GLN A 157 -0.90 -1.35 -1.39
C GLN A 157 -0.49 -2.05 -0.11
N ALA A 158 -0.22 -3.36 -0.15
CA ALA A 158 0.33 -4.07 1.00
C ALA A 158 1.65 -3.45 1.48
N PHE A 159 2.49 -3.01 0.54
CA PHE A 159 3.74 -2.28 0.82
C PHE A 159 3.46 -0.92 1.47
N LEU A 160 2.58 -0.14 0.86
CA LEU A 160 2.14 1.16 1.36
C LEU A 160 1.57 1.07 2.79
N CYS A 161 0.65 0.12 3.03
CA CYS A 161 0.08 -0.15 4.35
C CYS A 161 1.18 -0.46 5.37
N TRP A 162 2.10 -1.38 5.04
CA TRP A 162 3.18 -1.73 5.96
C TRP A 162 4.02 -0.51 6.35
N ILE A 163 4.46 0.30 5.37
CA ILE A 163 5.28 1.49 5.63
C ILE A 163 4.56 2.45 6.58
N TYR A 164 3.34 2.87 6.23
CA TYR A 164 2.67 3.94 6.95
C TYR A 164 2.06 3.50 8.28
N SER A 165 1.65 2.23 8.43
CA SER A 165 1.34 1.67 9.76
C SER A 165 2.60 1.58 10.62
N THR A 166 3.74 1.18 10.07
CA THR A 166 5.00 1.10 10.83
C THR A 166 5.46 2.49 11.28
N ILE A 167 5.39 3.49 10.42
CA ILE A 167 5.70 4.90 10.77
C ILE A 167 4.78 5.37 11.91
N ARG A 168 3.48 5.11 11.82
CA ARG A 168 2.48 5.55 12.82
C ARG A 168 2.76 5.06 14.24
N PHE A 169 3.27 3.84 14.36
CA PHE A 169 3.55 3.18 15.65
C PHE A 169 5.02 3.18 16.02
N SER A 170 5.86 3.88 15.25
CA SER A 170 7.26 4.12 15.59
C SER A 170 7.41 5.42 16.38
N ASP A 171 8.57 5.61 17.00
CA ASP A 171 8.91 6.84 17.75
C ASP A 171 9.16 8.07 16.83
N PHE A 172 8.53 8.12 15.65
CA PHE A 172 8.75 9.10 14.57
C PHE A 172 7.60 10.09 14.42
N THR A 173 6.97 10.46 15.54
CA THR A 173 5.72 11.21 15.56
C THR A 173 5.83 12.66 15.07
N SER A 174 7.04 13.23 14.99
CA SER A 174 7.26 14.64 14.62
C SER A 174 6.97 14.97 13.15
N GLU A 175 6.82 13.97 12.27
CA GLU A 175 6.63 14.16 10.82
C GLU A 175 5.32 13.53 10.31
N MET A 176 4.39 13.21 11.21
CA MET A 176 3.18 12.44 10.92
C MET A 176 2.25 13.11 9.88
N GLU A 177 2.10 14.43 9.92
CA GLU A 177 1.35 15.19 8.90
C GLU A 177 1.97 15.06 7.50
N ARG A 178 3.31 15.11 7.40
CA ARG A 178 4.00 14.92 6.12
C ARG A 178 3.75 13.50 5.61
N HIS A 179 3.89 12.51 6.47
CA HIS A 179 3.67 11.11 6.11
C HIS A 179 2.21 10.83 5.70
N PHE A 180 1.24 11.43 6.38
CA PHE A 180 -0.16 11.33 5.96
C PHE A 180 -0.38 11.89 4.55
N ARG A 181 0.19 13.07 4.25
CA ARG A 181 0.10 13.69 2.90
C ARG A 181 0.75 12.82 1.83
N GLU A 182 1.93 12.26 2.08
CA GLU A 182 2.62 11.36 1.16
C GLU A 182 1.80 10.08 0.91
N MET A 183 1.29 9.45 1.97
CA MET A 183 0.43 8.27 1.87
C MET A 183 -0.82 8.56 1.04
N LYS A 184 -1.47 9.71 1.25
CA LYS A 184 -2.62 10.15 0.45
C LYS A 184 -2.27 10.26 -1.03
N GLU A 185 -1.10 10.81 -1.35
CA GLU A 185 -0.66 10.95 -2.74
C GLU A 185 -0.40 9.59 -3.42
N HIS A 186 0.17 8.63 -2.68
CA HIS A 186 0.28 7.26 -3.17
C HIS A 186 -1.09 6.63 -3.45
N HIS A 187 -2.07 6.82 -2.56
CA HIS A 187 -3.44 6.32 -2.77
C HIS A 187 -4.13 7.04 -3.93
N ARG A 188 -3.97 8.35 -4.08
CA ARG A 188 -4.50 9.10 -5.24
C ARG A 188 -4.02 8.50 -6.55
N THR A 189 -2.72 8.25 -6.67
CA THR A 189 -2.13 7.65 -7.87
C THR A 189 -2.69 6.24 -8.10
N LEU A 190 -2.74 5.41 -7.05
CA LEU A 190 -3.25 4.05 -7.12
C LEU A 190 -4.72 4.00 -7.54
N LEU A 191 -5.58 4.80 -6.92
CA LEU A 191 -7.00 4.86 -7.24
C LEU A 191 -7.25 5.34 -8.67
N SER A 192 -6.38 6.20 -9.22
CA SER A 192 -6.45 6.64 -10.62
C SER A 192 -6.10 5.54 -11.63
N ALA A 193 -5.35 4.51 -11.22
CA ALA A 193 -4.98 3.38 -12.06
C ALA A 193 -6.05 2.28 -12.09
N LEU A 194 -7.08 2.37 -11.24
CA LEU A 194 -8.11 1.35 -11.08
C LEU A 194 -9.47 1.80 -11.65
N PRO A 195 -10.28 0.88 -12.20
CA PRO A 195 -11.66 1.16 -12.57
C PRO A 195 -12.51 1.58 -11.35
N PRO A 196 -13.17 2.76 -11.34
CA PRO A 196 -13.86 3.32 -10.15
C PRO A 196 -15.06 2.52 -9.62
N ARG A 197 -15.47 1.45 -10.31
CA ARG A 197 -16.58 0.56 -9.95
C ARG A 197 -16.14 -0.92 -9.83
N GLY A 198 -14.84 -1.18 -9.89
CA GLY A 198 -14.31 -2.53 -9.73
C GLY A 198 -14.13 -2.89 -8.25
N GLU A 199 -14.25 -4.18 -7.94
CA GLU A 199 -13.87 -4.74 -6.63
C GLU A 199 -12.43 -4.34 -6.21
N PRO A 200 -11.41 -4.31 -7.10
CA PRO A 200 -10.08 -3.84 -6.72
C PRO A 200 -10.06 -2.38 -6.23
N PHE A 201 -10.89 -1.51 -6.82
CA PHE A 201 -11.01 -0.13 -6.37
C PHE A 201 -11.66 -0.04 -4.99
N LEU A 202 -12.74 -0.80 -4.76
CA LEU A 202 -13.41 -0.83 -3.45
C LEU A 202 -12.46 -1.37 -2.37
N LEU A 203 -11.69 -2.43 -2.67
CA LEU A 203 -10.71 -2.99 -1.76
C LEU A 203 -9.59 -1.98 -1.47
N ALA A 204 -9.14 -1.25 -2.48
CA ALA A 204 -8.15 -0.20 -2.32
C ALA A 204 -8.64 0.91 -1.40
N VAL A 205 -9.88 1.36 -1.55
CA VAL A 205 -10.46 2.38 -0.67
C VAL A 205 -10.72 1.85 0.73
N LEU A 206 -11.15 0.59 0.88
CA LEU A 206 -11.32 -0.03 2.19
C LEU A 206 -10.00 -0.03 2.98
N ARG A 207 -8.90 -0.49 2.37
CA ARG A 207 -7.57 -0.48 3.00
C ARG A 207 -7.07 0.94 3.29
N PHE A 208 -7.32 1.89 2.40
CA PHE A 208 -7.04 3.30 2.67
C PHE A 208 -7.78 3.79 3.91
N SER A 209 -9.08 3.47 4.02
CA SER A 209 -9.92 3.88 5.15
C SER A 209 -9.44 3.28 6.47
N GLN A 210 -8.94 2.02 6.46
CA GLN A 210 -8.36 1.39 7.65
C GLN A 210 -7.13 2.15 8.14
N ILE A 211 -6.24 2.59 7.24
CA ILE A 211 -5.10 3.43 7.67
C ILE A 211 -5.59 4.80 8.13
N CYS A 212 -6.62 5.37 7.49
CA CYS A 212 -7.18 6.65 7.90
C CYS A 212 -7.75 6.61 9.33
N VAL A 213 -8.31 5.49 9.79
CA VAL A 213 -8.71 5.32 11.20
C VAL A 213 -7.51 5.52 12.13
N GLU A 214 -6.36 4.92 11.82
CA GLU A 214 -5.13 5.09 12.62
C GLU A 214 -4.57 6.52 12.60
N TYR A 215 -4.89 7.26 11.53
CA TYR A 215 -4.51 8.64 11.29
C TYR A 215 -5.68 9.62 11.47
N ALA A 216 -6.75 9.25 12.18
CA ALA A 216 -8.02 9.99 12.14
C ALA A 216 -7.87 11.47 12.54
N ALA A 217 -6.98 11.78 13.49
CA ALA A 217 -6.67 13.14 13.91
C ALA A 217 -6.00 14.02 12.83
N LEU A 218 -5.43 13.39 11.80
CA LEU A 218 -4.75 14.04 10.68
C LEU A 218 -5.57 13.96 9.39
N CYS A 219 -6.69 13.25 9.41
CA CYS A 219 -7.56 13.10 8.24
C CYS A 219 -8.19 14.43 7.85
N ASP A 220 -8.38 14.61 6.55
CA ASP A 220 -9.05 15.76 5.97
C ASP A 220 -10.32 15.34 5.21
N GLU A 221 -11.13 16.34 4.86
CA GLU A 221 -12.39 16.11 4.13
C GLU A 221 -12.18 15.41 2.79
N GLU A 222 -11.03 15.61 2.14
CA GLU A 222 -10.75 14.94 0.88
C GLU A 222 -10.59 13.41 1.07
N ALA A 223 -9.81 12.98 2.07
CA ALA A 223 -9.64 11.56 2.39
C ALA A 223 -11.00 10.90 2.72
N LEU A 224 -11.79 11.58 3.55
CA LEU A 224 -13.12 11.11 3.94
C LEU A 224 -14.09 11.05 2.74
N GLN A 225 -14.00 12.02 1.83
CA GLN A 225 -14.83 12.05 0.62
C GLN A 225 -14.54 10.87 -0.32
N TRP A 226 -13.28 10.41 -0.41
CA TRP A 226 -12.96 9.21 -1.21
C TRP A 226 -13.68 7.98 -0.66
N CYS A 227 -13.68 7.80 0.66
CA CYS A 227 -14.37 6.71 1.34
C CYS A 227 -15.89 6.77 1.11
N ARG A 228 -16.50 7.95 1.33
CA ARG A 228 -17.95 8.18 1.12
C ARG A 228 -18.37 7.91 -0.33
N LEU A 229 -17.59 8.37 -1.30
CA LEU A 229 -17.87 8.14 -2.72
C LEU A 229 -17.76 6.66 -3.10
N ALA A 230 -16.75 5.95 -2.61
CA ALA A 230 -16.60 4.51 -2.86
C ALA A 230 -17.77 3.72 -2.27
N TYR A 231 -18.17 4.04 -1.03
CA TYR A 231 -19.33 3.46 -0.39
C TYR A 231 -20.63 3.72 -1.19
N ALA A 232 -20.89 4.99 -1.53
CA ALA A 232 -22.11 5.39 -2.23
C ALA A 232 -22.22 4.78 -3.63
N ARG A 233 -21.11 4.64 -4.36
CA ARG A 233 -21.08 4.08 -5.73
C ARG A 233 -21.35 2.58 -5.78
N ASN A 234 -21.04 1.86 -4.70
CA ASN A 234 -21.12 0.40 -4.62
C ASN A 234 -22.33 -0.09 -3.80
N LEU A 235 -23.11 0.81 -3.20
CA LEU A 235 -24.40 0.47 -2.60
C LEU A 235 -25.31 -0.22 -3.62
N PRO A 236 -25.96 -1.34 -3.26
CA PRO A 236 -26.99 -1.93 -4.10
C PRO A 236 -28.05 -0.87 -4.41
N ARG A 237 -28.26 -0.56 -5.69
CA ARG A 237 -29.39 0.28 -6.09
C ARG A 237 -30.64 -0.39 -5.56
N LYS A 238 -31.38 0.29 -4.68
CA LYS A 238 -32.75 -0.11 -4.33
C LYS A 238 -33.48 -0.28 -5.66
N LYS A 239 -33.80 -1.52 -6.03
CA LYS A 239 -34.80 -1.78 -7.07
C LYS A 239 -36.07 -1.16 -6.51
N SER A 240 -36.44 0.02 -7.00
CA SER A 240 -37.80 0.51 -6.83
C SER A 240 -38.71 -0.61 -7.30
N SER A 241 -39.45 -1.21 -6.36
CA SER A 241 -40.45 -2.22 -6.66
C SER A 241 -41.57 -1.54 -7.46
N SER A 242 -41.38 -1.41 -8.77
CA SER A 242 -42.50 -1.21 -9.67
C SER A 242 -43.20 -2.56 -9.76
N THR A 243 -44.13 -2.77 -8.84
CA THR A 243 -45.18 -3.76 -8.94
C THR A 243 -45.85 -3.56 -10.29
N ASN A 244 -45.61 -4.45 -11.25
CA ASN A 244 -46.50 -4.64 -12.38
C ASN A 244 -46.60 -6.13 -12.68
N THR A 245 -47.73 -6.66 -12.22
CA THR A 245 -48.32 -7.96 -12.50
C THR A 245 -48.47 -8.15 -14.01
N THR A 246 -47.84 -9.17 -14.59
CA THR A 246 -48.39 -9.86 -15.76
C THR A 246 -47.98 -11.33 -15.74
N ARG A 247 -48.97 -12.18 -15.40
CA ARG A 247 -48.99 -13.61 -15.74
C ARG A 247 -48.92 -13.76 -17.26
N SER A 248 -48.04 -14.62 -17.77
CA SER A 248 -48.43 -15.90 -18.41
C SER A 248 -47.27 -16.59 -19.13
N ALA A 249 -47.10 -17.86 -18.75
CA ALA A 249 -46.88 -19.05 -19.57
C ALA A 249 -45.69 -19.15 -20.56
N SER A 250 -44.79 -20.06 -20.17
CA SER A 250 -44.16 -21.13 -20.97
C SER A 250 -43.31 -20.77 -22.20
N SER A 251 -42.01 -21.02 -22.07
CA SER A 251 -41.35 -21.99 -22.95
C SER A 251 -40.21 -22.67 -22.20
N LEU A 252 -40.26 -24.00 -22.23
CA LEU A 252 -39.21 -24.90 -21.78
C LEU A 252 -38.01 -24.73 -22.70
N SER A 253 -36.84 -24.47 -22.14
CA SER A 253 -35.55 -24.71 -22.79
C SER A 253 -34.55 -25.14 -21.73
N SER A 254 -34.46 -26.46 -21.61
CA SER A 254 -33.51 -27.20 -20.80
C SER A 254 -32.08 -26.98 -21.32
N SER A 255 -31.26 -26.31 -20.51
CA SER A 255 -29.79 -26.39 -20.54
C SER A 255 -29.26 -26.23 -19.11
N SER A 256 -29.39 -27.29 -18.34
CA SER A 256 -29.09 -27.32 -16.90
C SER A 256 -27.69 -27.90 -16.66
N SER A 257 -26.71 -27.05 -16.36
CA SER A 257 -25.53 -27.41 -15.54
C SER A 257 -24.56 -26.26 -15.24
N SER A 258 -24.66 -25.10 -15.91
CA SER A 258 -23.76 -23.94 -15.66
C SER A 258 -24.39 -22.91 -14.71
N SER A 259 -25.71 -22.75 -14.73
CA SER A 259 -26.42 -21.65 -14.04
C SER A 259 -26.26 -21.67 -12.53
N ASP A 260 -26.18 -22.86 -11.92
CA ASP A 260 -26.18 -22.99 -10.47
C ASP A 260 -24.81 -22.62 -9.88
N VAL A 261 -23.73 -22.92 -10.60
CA VAL A 261 -22.36 -22.52 -10.20
C VAL A 261 -22.20 -21.01 -10.34
N ASP A 262 -22.68 -20.44 -11.45
CA ASP A 262 -22.62 -19.00 -11.71
C ASP A 262 -23.47 -18.22 -10.68
N GLU A 263 -24.63 -18.73 -10.28
CA GLU A 263 -25.46 -18.12 -9.24
C GLU A 263 -24.79 -18.20 -7.86
N VAL A 264 -24.18 -19.33 -7.50
CA VAL A 264 -23.45 -19.49 -6.23
C VAL A 264 -22.24 -18.55 -6.17
N LEU A 265 -21.50 -18.40 -7.27
CA LEU A 265 -20.37 -17.46 -7.36
C LEU A 265 -20.86 -16.01 -7.24
N ALA A 266 -21.93 -15.64 -7.97
CA ALA A 266 -22.51 -14.31 -7.90
C ALA A 266 -23.03 -13.95 -6.50
N ARG A 267 -23.62 -14.91 -5.78
CA ARG A 267 -24.04 -14.73 -4.38
C ARG A 267 -22.84 -14.48 -3.47
N ARG A 268 -21.77 -15.29 -3.59
CA ARG A 268 -20.54 -15.11 -2.79
C ARG A 268 -19.86 -13.77 -3.05
N ASP A 269 -19.77 -13.35 -4.30
CA ASP A 269 -19.19 -12.04 -4.64
C ASP A 269 -20.05 -10.91 -4.09
N SER A 270 -21.38 -11.06 -4.11
CA SER A 270 -22.31 -10.10 -3.51
C SER A 270 -22.16 -10.01 -1.98
N GLU A 271 -22.03 -11.15 -1.30
CA GLU A 271 -21.77 -11.21 0.14
C GLU A 271 -20.43 -10.57 0.51
N ARG A 272 -19.37 -10.84 -0.28
CA ARG A 272 -18.04 -10.23 -0.08
C ARG A 272 -18.10 -8.71 -0.23
N ILE A 273 -18.74 -8.20 -1.29
CA ILE A 273 -18.91 -6.76 -1.49
C ILE A 273 -19.73 -6.15 -0.35
N ALA A 274 -20.79 -6.82 0.10
CA ALA A 274 -21.61 -6.34 1.22
C ALA A 274 -20.80 -6.23 2.52
N ALA A 275 -19.94 -7.22 2.82
CA ALA A 275 -19.04 -7.18 3.97
C ALA A 275 -18.06 -6.00 3.88
N MET A 276 -17.40 -5.82 2.72
CA MET A 276 -16.49 -4.70 2.50
C MET A 276 -17.17 -3.33 2.67
N LEU A 277 -18.44 -3.21 2.25
CA LEU A 277 -19.22 -1.97 2.44
C LEU A 277 -19.57 -1.73 3.90
N GLN A 278 -19.87 -2.78 4.65
CA GLN A 278 -20.14 -2.67 6.07
C GLN A 278 -18.90 -2.20 6.84
N ASP A 279 -17.72 -2.78 6.53
CA ASP A 279 -16.45 -2.37 7.12
C ASP A 279 -16.10 -0.93 6.74
N LEU A 280 -16.26 -0.56 5.46
CA LEU A 280 -16.01 0.80 4.99
C LEU A 280 -16.93 1.82 5.70
N ARG A 281 -18.19 1.46 5.95
CA ARG A 281 -19.12 2.30 6.72
C ARG A 281 -18.67 2.49 8.17
N SER A 282 -18.17 1.44 8.81
CA SER A 282 -17.60 1.53 10.16
C SER A 282 -16.42 2.50 10.17
N ASN A 283 -15.47 2.30 9.26
CA ASN A 283 -14.27 3.13 9.15
C ASN A 283 -14.62 4.60 8.89
N ILE A 284 -15.60 4.90 8.02
CA ILE A 284 -16.08 6.28 7.80
C ILE A 284 -16.54 6.93 9.11
N SER A 285 -17.31 6.19 9.92
CA SER A 285 -17.84 6.70 11.19
C SER A 285 -16.72 6.95 12.21
N GLU A 286 -15.71 6.08 12.24
CA GLU A 286 -14.54 6.23 13.13
C GLU A 286 -13.64 7.39 12.71
N ILE A 287 -13.41 7.58 11.41
CA ILE A 287 -12.67 8.73 10.88
C ILE A 287 -13.40 10.04 11.23
N GLU A 288 -14.71 10.12 11.02
CA GLU A 288 -15.54 11.28 11.37
C GLU A 288 -15.43 11.62 12.86
N LEU A 289 -15.51 10.61 13.72
CA LEU A 289 -15.35 10.79 15.17
C LEU A 289 -13.96 11.31 15.53
N GLY A 290 -12.89 10.71 14.99
CA GLY A 290 -11.52 11.13 15.28
C GLY A 290 -11.20 12.54 14.78
N MET A 291 -11.74 12.93 13.62
CA MET A 291 -11.65 14.29 13.11
C MET A 291 -12.37 15.28 14.03
N ALA A 292 -13.59 14.96 14.50
CA ALA A 292 -14.36 15.84 15.38
C ALA A 292 -13.68 16.06 16.74
N LEU A 293 -13.12 15.01 17.33
CA LEU A 293 -12.39 15.09 18.61
C LEU A 293 -11.14 15.98 18.50
N SER A 294 -10.44 15.91 17.37
CA SER A 294 -9.21 16.69 17.14
C SER A 294 -9.49 18.19 16.96
N ILE A 295 -10.67 18.55 16.46
CA ILE A 295 -11.12 19.95 16.37
C ILE A 295 -11.52 20.47 17.76
N GLY A 296 -12.16 19.63 18.58
CA GLY A 296 -12.58 19.97 19.94
C GLY A 296 -11.42 20.38 20.86
N ASP A 297 -10.30 19.65 20.80
CA ASP A 297 -9.09 19.93 21.59
C ASP A 297 -8.37 21.24 21.19
N SER A 298 -8.66 21.79 20.01
CA SER A 298 -8.13 23.10 19.59
C SER A 298 -8.87 24.30 20.21
N THR A 299 -10.03 24.06 20.85
CA THR A 299 -10.93 25.11 21.36
C THR A 299 -11.12 25.16 22.89
N GLY A 300 -10.45 24.31 23.67
CA GLY A 300 -10.38 24.42 25.13
C GLY A 300 -9.20 23.58 25.64
N GLU A 301 -8.31 24.01 26.53
CA GLU A 301 -8.39 25.01 27.58
C GLU A 301 -7.05 25.72 27.75
N LYS A 302 -7.04 27.06 27.69
CA LYS A 302 -6.15 27.83 28.55
C LYS A 302 -6.72 27.74 29.97
N LEU A 303 -6.40 26.67 30.70
CA LEU A 303 -6.49 26.70 32.15
C LEU A 303 -5.23 27.40 32.67
N VAL A 304 -5.39 28.71 32.82
CA VAL A 304 -4.66 29.48 33.82
C VAL A 304 -5.04 28.90 35.18
N TYR A 305 -4.07 28.32 35.88
CA TYR A 305 -3.71 28.64 37.28
C TYR A 305 -2.32 28.10 37.60
#